data_AF-A0A2H9MXF1-F1
#
_entry.id   AF-A0A2H9MXF1-F1
#
_cell.length_a   1.000
_cell.length_b   1.000
_cell.length_c   1.000
_cell.angle_alpha   90.00
_cell.angle_beta   90.00
_cell.angle_gamma   90.00
#
_symmetry.space_group_name_H-M   'P 1'
#
loop_
_entity.id
_entity.type
_entity.pdbx_description
1 polymer ?
#
loop_
_entity_poly.entity_id
_entity_poly.type
_entity_poly.pdbx_seq_one_letter_code
_entity_poly.pdbx_strand_id
1 'polypeptide(L)'
;MTKAMWNVRKDVNWKEVLEMAKKVKVDVVLRRLGYLLNILQVEYDVSESIIKNLKPYRYHYLDPSAAKTIINHSITYGLFINRTKEELLGWKDY
;
A
#
# COMPACT_ATOMS: atom_id res chain seq x y z
N MET A 1 -2.52 -9.30 -5.37
CA MET A 1 -2.09 -8.94 -3.99
C MET A 1 -3.27 -8.40 -3.17
N THR A 2 -3.99 -7.41 -3.67
CA THR A 2 -5.17 -6.80 -3.00
C THR A 2 -6.28 -7.79 -2.64
N LYS A 3 -6.65 -8.73 -3.52
CA LYS A 3 -7.62 -9.81 -3.22
C LYS A 3 -7.22 -10.65 -2.03
N ALA A 4 -5.95 -11.05 -1.97
CA ALA A 4 -5.41 -11.83 -0.85
C ALA A 4 -5.46 -11.02 0.44
N MET A 5 -4.95 -9.77 0.43
CA MET A 5 -5.00 -8.86 1.58
C MET A 5 -6.42 -8.67 2.11
N TRP A 6 -7.40 -8.54 1.22
CA TRP A 6 -8.80 -8.42 1.60
C TRP A 6 -9.31 -9.68 2.30
N ASN A 7 -9.04 -10.86 1.74
CA ASN A 7 -9.52 -12.13 2.30
C ASN A 7 -8.95 -12.41 3.69
N VAL A 8 -7.66 -12.17 3.89
CA VAL A 8 -6.97 -12.44 5.16
C VAL A 8 -7.03 -11.27 6.15
N ARG A 9 -7.74 -10.18 5.82
CA ARG A 9 -7.70 -8.93 6.61
C ARG A 9 -8.05 -9.10 8.09
N LYS A 10 -8.88 -10.09 8.42
CA LYS A 10 -9.29 -10.38 9.80
C LYS A 10 -8.35 -11.34 10.53
N ASP A 11 -7.57 -12.10 9.77
CA ASP A 11 -6.67 -13.14 10.29
C ASP A 11 -5.24 -12.63 10.45
N VAL A 12 -4.92 -11.49 9.82
CA VAL A 12 -3.62 -10.84 9.88
C VAL A 12 -3.60 -9.76 10.96
N ASN A 13 -2.62 -9.85 11.88
CA ASN A 13 -2.32 -8.77 12.81
C ASN A 13 -1.53 -7.66 12.10
N TRP A 14 -2.24 -6.66 11.55
CA TRP A 14 -1.64 -5.57 10.78
C TRP A 14 -0.70 -4.67 11.59
N LYS A 15 -0.88 -4.61 12.92
CA LYS A 15 0.05 -3.90 13.80
C LYS A 15 1.40 -4.61 13.86
N GLU A 16 1.42 -5.94 13.94
CA GLU A 16 2.66 -6.72 13.84
C GLU A 16 3.31 -6.59 12.46
N VAL A 17 2.52 -6.60 11.38
CA VAL A 17 3.03 -6.35 10.01
C VAL A 17 3.71 -4.99 9.92
N LEU A 18 3.12 -3.94 10.51
CA LEU A 18 3.70 -2.62 10.57
C LEU A 18 5.03 -2.62 11.36
N GLU A 19 5.07 -3.24 12.54
CA GLU A 19 6.28 -3.30 13.36
C GLU A 19 7.41 -4.09 12.67
N MET A 20 7.07 -5.18 11.98
CA MET A 20 8.02 -5.90 11.14
C MET A 20 8.54 -5.00 10.01
N ALA A 21 7.66 -4.35 9.25
CA ALA A 21 8.05 -3.49 8.14
C ALA A 21 8.94 -2.31 8.60
N LYS A 22 8.67 -1.73 9.78
CA LYS A 22 9.54 -0.72 10.41
C LYS A 22 10.93 -1.28 10.73
N LYS A 23 11.02 -2.49 11.28
CA LYS A 23 12.31 -3.14 11.63
C LYS A 23 13.20 -3.41 10.43
N VAL A 24 12.62 -3.81 9.29
CA VAL A 24 13.38 -4.04 8.05
C VAL A 24 13.85 -2.71 7.42
N LYS A 25 13.39 -1.54 7.91
CA LYS A 25 13.74 -0.19 7.42
C LYS A 25 13.52 0.00 5.91
N VAL A 26 12.62 -0.79 5.32
CA VAL A 26 12.27 -0.69 3.90
C VAL A 26 11.09 0.26 3.74
N ASP A 27 11.40 1.55 3.66
CA ASP A 27 10.43 2.64 3.50
C ASP A 27 9.46 2.40 2.32
N VAL A 28 9.95 1.83 1.21
CA VAL A 28 9.11 1.50 0.05
C VAL A 28 8.03 0.46 0.33
N VAL A 29 8.27 -0.48 1.25
CA VAL A 29 7.27 -1.49 1.66
C VAL A 29 6.16 -0.81 2.44
N LEU A 30 6.51 0.07 3.38
CA LEU A 30 5.54 0.83 4.17
C LEU A 30 4.66 1.70 3.28
N ARG A 31 5.24 2.42 2.31
CA ARG A 31 4.49 3.24 1.33
C ARG A 31 3.43 2.43 0.60
N ARG A 32 3.84 1.29 0.02
CA ARG A 32 2.96 0.40 -0.74
C ARG A 32 1.87 -0.18 0.14
N LEU A 33 2.22 -0.67 1.32
CA LEU A 33 1.26 -1.22 2.28
C LEU A 33 0.21 -0.18 2.66
N GLY A 34 0.65 1.01 3.07
CA GLY A 34 -0.25 2.09 3.47
C GLY A 34 -1.21 2.50 2.35
N TYR A 35 -0.70 2.64 1.12
CA TYR A 35 -1.55 2.92 -0.04
C TYR A 35 -2.58 1.82 -0.29
N LEU A 36 -2.15 0.55 -0.25
CA LEU A 36 -3.04 -0.60 -0.49
C LEU A 36 -4.12 -0.72 0.59
N LEU A 37 -3.79 -0.52 1.87
CA LEU A 37 -4.76 -0.50 2.97
C LEU A 37 -5.78 0.64 2.79
N ASN A 38 -5.31 1.82 2.40
CA ASN A 38 -6.16 2.98 2.16
C ASN A 38 -7.15 2.76 1.01
N ILE A 39 -6.71 2.28 -0.16
CA ILE A 39 -7.63 2.01 -1.28
C ILE A 39 -8.61 0.87 -0.99
N LEU A 40 -8.21 -0.08 -0.12
CA LEU A 40 -9.07 -1.17 0.34
C LEU A 40 -10.06 -0.70 1.42
N GLN A 41 -9.85 0.50 2.00
CA GLN A 41 -10.61 1.06 3.12
C GLN A 41 -10.62 0.13 4.34
N VAL A 42 -9.45 -0.41 4.68
CA VAL A 42 -9.26 -1.28 5.84
C VAL A 42 -8.06 -0.79 6.67
N GLU A 43 -8.07 -1.08 7.96
CA GLU A 43 -6.94 -0.79 8.86
C GLU A 43 -6.47 0.67 8.81
N TYR A 44 -7.42 1.60 8.88
CA TYR A 44 -7.16 3.04 8.75
C TYR A 44 -6.08 3.51 9.72
N ASP A 45 -6.11 3.06 10.97
CA ASP A 45 -5.13 3.38 12.01
C ASP A 45 -3.70 3.00 11.60
N VAL A 46 -3.55 1.85 10.94
CA VAL A 46 -2.26 1.36 10.42
C VAL A 46 -1.80 2.23 9.26
N SER A 47 -2.71 2.56 8.35
CA SER A 47 -2.43 3.43 7.20
C SER A 47 -2.01 4.84 7.63
N GLU A 48 -2.64 5.42 8.66
CA GLU A 48 -2.25 6.70 9.25
C GLU A 48 -0.88 6.62 9.94
N SER A 49 -0.67 5.56 10.73
CA SER A 49 0.61 5.36 11.43
C SER A 49 1.76 5.29 10.42
N ILE A 50 1.56 4.64 9.27
CA ILE A 50 2.52 4.62 8.17
C ILE A 50 2.83 6.05 7.71
N ILE A 51 1.82 6.84 7.33
CA ILE A 51 2.02 8.20 6.79
C ILE A 51 2.86 9.06 7.74
N LYS A 52 2.57 9.01 9.05
CA LYS A 52 3.28 9.77 10.08
C LYS A 52 4.77 9.43 10.19
N ASN A 53 5.17 8.24 9.74
CA ASN A 53 6.55 7.75 9.82
C ASN A 53 7.29 7.78 8.47
N LEU A 54 6.63 8.16 7.37
CA LEU A 54 7.27 8.21 6.06
C LEU A 54 8.19 9.43 5.94
N LYS A 55 9.39 9.19 5.40
CA LYS A 55 10.27 10.30 5.01
C LYS A 55 9.68 11.03 3.81
N PRO A 56 9.77 12.36 3.72
CA PRO A 56 9.24 13.06 2.57
C PRO A 56 10.13 12.86 1.32
N TYR A 57 9.53 13.01 0.13
CA TYR A 57 10.21 13.21 -1.18
C TYR A 57 10.93 12.04 -1.88
N ARG A 58 10.64 10.77 -1.59
CA ARG A 58 11.08 9.64 -2.44
C ARG A 58 9.89 8.93 -3.07
N TYR A 59 9.69 9.16 -4.36
CA TYR A 59 8.68 8.45 -5.13
C TYR A 59 9.16 7.06 -5.53
N HIS A 60 8.29 6.07 -5.35
CA HIS A 60 8.51 4.70 -5.78
C HIS A 60 7.33 4.18 -6.60
N TYR A 61 7.56 3.25 -7.52
CA TYR A 61 6.46 2.58 -8.21
C TYR A 61 5.66 1.72 -7.22
N LEU A 62 4.33 1.80 -7.32
CA LEU A 62 3.40 0.96 -6.57
C LEU A 62 3.68 -0.53 -6.83
N ASP A 63 3.68 -0.92 -8.10
CA ASP A 63 3.98 -2.28 -8.53
C ASP A 63 5.28 -2.32 -9.33
N PRO A 64 6.40 -2.79 -8.77
CA PRO A 64 7.67 -2.86 -9.49
C PRO A 64 7.69 -3.93 -10.59
N SER A 65 6.74 -4.88 -10.57
CA SER A 65 6.64 -5.97 -11.55
C SER A 65 5.83 -5.60 -12.80
N ALA A 66 5.04 -4.53 -12.72
CA ALA A 66 4.25 -4.02 -13.83
C ALA A 66 5.06 -3.11 -14.76
N ALA A 67 4.48 -2.74 -15.90
CA ALA A 67 5.00 -1.68 -16.75
C ALA A 67 5.18 -0.38 -15.94
N LYS A 68 6.26 0.35 -16.19
CA LYS A 68 6.60 1.60 -15.48
C LYS A 68 5.87 2.83 -16.02
N THR A 69 4.71 2.63 -16.64
CA THR A 69 3.85 3.72 -17.12
C THR A 69 3.12 4.33 -15.92
N ILE A 70 3.35 5.63 -15.68
CA ILE A 70 2.73 6.34 -14.57
C ILE A 70 1.34 6.79 -15.01
N ILE A 71 0.32 6.30 -14.29
CA ILE A 71 -1.09 6.63 -14.53
C ILE A 71 -1.55 7.70 -13.54
N ASN A 72 -1.01 7.68 -12.31
CA ASN A 72 -1.33 8.67 -11.28
C ASN A 72 -0.18 8.77 -10.25
N HIS A 73 -0.29 9.72 -9.33
CA HIS A 73 0.63 9.91 -8.21
C HIS A 73 -0.14 9.86 -6.89
N SER A 74 0.42 9.17 -5.90
CA SER A 74 0.02 9.35 -4.51
C SER A 74 1.07 10.18 -3.80
N ILE A 75 0.79 11.47 -3.61
CA ILE A 75 1.68 12.40 -2.90
C ILE A 75 1.81 11.98 -1.43
N THR A 76 0.69 11.64 -0.79
CA THR A 76 0.61 11.19 0.60
C THR A 76 1.53 10.02 0.90
N TYR A 77 1.61 9.03 0.00
CA TYR A 77 2.47 7.85 0.18
C TYR A 77 3.79 7.94 -0.59
N GLY A 78 4.02 8.99 -1.40
CA GLY A 78 5.18 9.10 -2.30
C GLY A 78 5.24 7.92 -3.27
N LEU A 79 4.17 7.67 -4.03
CA LEU A 79 4.11 6.59 -5.01
C LEU A 79 3.75 7.05 -6.42
N PHE A 80 4.43 6.47 -7.41
CA PHE A 80 3.98 6.43 -8.79
C PHE A 80 3.02 5.27 -8.95
N ILE A 81 1.79 5.57 -9.32
CA ILE A 81 0.73 4.57 -9.51
C ILE A 81 0.79 4.10 -10.96
N ASN A 82 1.15 2.82 -11.13
CA ASN A 82 1.27 2.15 -12.42
C ASN A 82 0.35 0.92 -12.55
N ARG A 83 -0.75 0.94 -11.77
CA ARG A 83 -1.87 0.00 -11.84
C ARG A 83 -3.17 0.77 -11.78
N THR A 84 -4.17 0.38 -12.55
CA THR A 84 -5.50 1.01 -12.50
C THR A 84 -6.26 0.56 -11.25
N LYS A 85 -7.32 1.30 -10.92
CA LYS A 85 -8.19 0.93 -9.80
C LYS A 85 -8.93 -0.37 -10.09
N GLU A 86 -9.33 -0.59 -11.34
CA GLU A 86 -9.99 -1.79 -11.82
C GLU A 86 -9.08 -3.02 -11.68
N GLU A 87 -7.78 -2.90 -12.02
CA GLU A 87 -6.81 -3.99 -11.79
C GLU A 87 -6.65 -4.31 -10.30
N LEU A 88 -6.68 -3.30 -9.43
CA LEU A 88 -6.48 -3.45 -8.00
C LEU A 88 -7.72 -3.91 -7.24
N LEU A 89 -8.92 -3.52 -7.67
CA LEU A 89 -10.16 -3.69 -6.90
C LEU A 89 -11.30 -4.37 -7.68
N GLY A 90 -11.19 -4.57 -9.00
CA GLY A 90 -12.29 -5.09 -9.83
C GLY A 90 -12.71 -6.53 -9.49
N TRP A 91 -11.90 -7.26 -8.72
CA TRP A 91 -12.28 -8.57 -8.18
C TRP A 91 -13.26 -8.49 -7.00
N LYS A 92 -13.49 -7.30 -6.42
CA LYS A 92 -14.38 -7.10 -5.26
C LYS A 92 -15.86 -7.04 -5.66
N ASP A 93 -16.12 -6.79 -6.93
CA ASP A 93 -17.47 -6.76 -7.52
C ASP A 93 -17.96 -8.15 -7.97
N TYR A 94 -17.14 -9.20 -7.77
CA TYR A 94 -17.44 -10.62 -8.04
C TYR A 94 -17.38 -11.43 -6.75
#